data_AF-A0A534E8S6-F1
#
_entry.id   AF-A0A534E8S6-F1
#
_cell.length_a   1.000
_cell.length_b   1.000
_cell.length_c   1.000
_cell.angle_alpha   90.00
_cell.angle_beta   90.00
_cell.angle_gamma   90.00
#
_symmetry.space_group_name_H-M   'P 1'
#
loop_
_entity.id
_entity.type
_entity.pdbx_description
1 polymer ?
#
loop_
_entity_poly.entity_id
_entity_poly.type
_entity_poly.pdbx_seq_one_letter_code
_entity_poly.pdbx_strand_id
1 'polypeptide(L)'
;HPLGGCFSAFKQHFARGQNFTYDLAELGAYYRSYVELMAHFDAVLPGRVHRVFYERLVDDTEHEVRRLLEYCGLPFEPACLRFYENERAVRTASSEQVRVPIYREGLEQWRHFEAWLEPLKRSLGTVLERYPQVPDFADPPHDRRPLQSQ
;
A
#
# COMPACT_ATOMS: atom_id res chain seq x y z
N HIS A 1 2.31 -0.35 5.68
CA HIS A 1 3.78 -0.30 5.75
C HIS A 1 4.33 -0.80 4.42
N PRO A 2 5.28 -0.10 3.77
CA PRO A 2 5.74 -0.42 2.42
C PRO A 2 6.27 -1.85 2.29
N LEU A 3 7.06 -2.31 3.27
CA LEU A 3 7.60 -3.69 3.27
C LEU A 3 6.49 -4.75 3.36
N GLY A 4 5.46 -4.54 4.18
CA GLY A 4 4.34 -5.48 4.28
C GLY A 4 3.53 -5.56 2.99
N GLY A 5 3.21 -4.41 2.40
CA GLY A 5 2.48 -4.34 1.13
C GLY A 5 3.24 -4.96 -0.04
N CYS A 6 4.52 -4.59 -0.19
CA CYS A 6 5.37 -5.15 -1.23
C CYS A 6 5.61 -6.65 -1.02
N PHE A 7 5.95 -7.09 0.19
CA PHE A 7 6.14 -8.52 0.45
C PHE A 7 4.87 -9.34 0.18
N SER A 8 3.69 -8.81 0.52
CA SER A 8 2.41 -9.44 0.20
C SER A 8 2.21 -9.60 -1.31
N ALA A 9 2.53 -8.57 -2.10
CA ALA A 9 2.50 -8.65 -3.55
C ALA A 9 3.53 -9.64 -4.12
N PHE A 10 4.76 -9.64 -3.58
CA PHE A 10 5.83 -10.52 -4.04
C PHE A 10 5.50 -12.01 -3.87
N LYS A 11 4.92 -12.39 -2.73
CA LYS A 11 4.56 -13.80 -2.45
C LYS A 11 3.24 -14.23 -3.09
N GLN A 12 2.46 -13.30 -3.64
CA GLN A 12 1.17 -13.60 -4.24
C GLN A 12 1.35 -14.04 -5.69
N HIS A 13 0.83 -15.21 -6.03
CA HIS A 13 0.75 -15.62 -7.43
C HIS A 13 -0.44 -14.94 -8.12
N PHE A 14 -0.15 -13.98 -8.99
CA PHE A 14 -1.11 -13.28 -9.82
C PHE A 14 -1.28 -13.96 -11.18
N ALA A 15 -2.53 -14.06 -11.64
CA ALA A 15 -2.85 -14.73 -12.89
C ALA A 15 -2.25 -14.04 -14.13
N ARG A 16 -2.30 -12.69 -14.23
CA ARG A 16 -1.76 -11.89 -15.35
C ARG A 16 -1.52 -10.42 -14.95
N GLY A 17 -0.43 -9.84 -15.44
CA GLY A 17 -0.23 -8.38 -15.50
C GLY A 17 0.50 -7.73 -14.33
N GLN A 18 0.97 -8.51 -13.36
CA GLN A 18 1.71 -8.02 -12.19
C GLN A 18 3.16 -8.54 -12.18
N ASN A 19 3.81 -8.64 -13.34
CA ASN A 19 5.18 -9.20 -13.42
C ASN A 19 6.19 -8.44 -12.55
N PHE A 20 6.01 -7.12 -12.39
CA PHE A 20 6.84 -6.26 -11.56
C PHE A 20 6.88 -6.68 -10.08
N THR A 21 5.92 -7.50 -9.61
CA THR A 21 5.88 -7.93 -8.21
C THR A 21 6.89 -9.03 -7.91
N TYR A 22 7.46 -9.70 -8.91
CA TYR A 22 8.35 -10.85 -8.72
C TYR A 22 9.85 -10.51 -8.76
N ASP A 23 10.19 -9.22 -8.95
CA ASP A 23 11.52 -8.70 -8.72
C ASP A 23 11.44 -7.65 -7.59
N LEU A 24 12.22 -7.85 -6.52
CA LEU A 24 12.16 -6.99 -5.34
C LEU A 24 12.59 -5.54 -5.61
N ALA A 25 13.51 -5.34 -6.57
CA ALA A 25 13.95 -4.01 -6.94
C ALA A 25 12.90 -3.29 -7.82
N GLU A 26 12.35 -3.99 -8.81
CA GLU A 26 11.28 -3.47 -9.66
C GLU A 26 10.03 -3.13 -8.84
N LEU A 27 9.66 -4.00 -7.91
CA LEU A 27 8.54 -3.77 -6.99
C LEU A 27 8.76 -2.53 -6.12
N GLY A 28 9.98 -2.34 -5.58
CA GLY A 28 10.32 -1.17 -4.80
C GLY A 28 10.28 0.12 -5.63
N ALA A 29 10.80 0.09 -6.87
CA ALA A 29 10.76 1.20 -7.80
C ALA A 29 9.33 1.57 -8.20
N TYR A 30 8.46 0.56 -8.39
CA TYR A 30 7.04 0.75 -8.66
C TYR A 30 6.35 1.44 -7.47
N TYR A 31 6.57 0.94 -6.25
CA TYR A 31 5.99 1.53 -5.05
C TYR A 31 6.48 2.97 -4.83
N ARG A 32 7.77 3.24 -5.02
CA ARG A 32 8.33 4.60 -4.95
C ARG A 32 7.68 5.53 -5.96
N SER A 33 7.51 5.09 -7.22
CA SER A 33 6.83 5.87 -8.26
C SER A 33 5.37 6.16 -7.91
N TYR A 34 4.67 5.21 -7.29
CA TYR A 34 3.34 5.44 -6.74
C TYR A 34 3.34 6.55 -5.68
N VAL A 35 4.26 6.53 -4.71
CA VAL A 35 4.33 7.57 -3.67
C VAL A 35 4.67 8.94 -4.26
N GLU A 36 5.57 9.00 -5.25
CA GLU A 36 5.90 10.22 -5.99
C GLU A 36 4.67 10.78 -6.73
N LEU A 37 3.88 9.93 -7.39
CA LEU A 37 2.63 10.32 -8.02
C LEU A 37 1.60 10.86 -7.00
N MET A 38 1.49 10.23 -5.84
CA MET A 38 0.61 10.70 -4.78
C MET A 38 1.07 12.04 -4.18
N ALA A 39 2.38 12.27 -4.09
CA ALA A 39 2.95 13.56 -3.68
C ALA A 39 2.58 14.67 -4.68
N HIS A 40 2.62 14.35 -5.98
CA HIS A 40 2.17 15.28 -7.01
C HIS A 40 0.68 15.65 -6.82
N PHE A 41 -0.19 14.67 -6.58
CA PHE A 41 -1.61 14.96 -6.33
C PHE A 41 -1.82 15.82 -5.08
N ASP A 42 -1.05 15.65 -4.02
CA ASP A 42 -1.14 16.54 -2.84
C ASP A 42 -0.78 17.98 -3.18
N ALA A 43 0.22 18.18 -4.04
CA ALA A 43 0.68 19.49 -4.46
C ALA A 43 -0.31 20.20 -5.38
N VAL A 44 -0.87 19.49 -6.38
CA VAL A 44 -1.75 20.10 -7.40
C VAL A 44 -3.23 20.07 -7.04
N LEU A 45 -3.65 19.19 -6.12
CA LEU A 45 -5.03 18.96 -5.73
C LEU A 45 -5.13 18.79 -4.20
N PRO A 46 -4.75 19.82 -3.41
CA PRO A 46 -4.71 19.72 -1.96
C PRO A 46 -6.09 19.35 -1.39
N GLY A 47 -6.10 18.37 -0.48
CA GLY A 47 -7.32 17.87 0.15
C GLY A 47 -8.23 17.02 -0.74
N ARG A 48 -7.84 16.71 -1.98
CA ARG A 48 -8.63 15.85 -2.90
C ARG A 48 -8.36 14.35 -2.76
N VAL A 49 -7.38 13.96 -1.96
CA VAL A 49 -7.06 12.57 -1.65
C VAL A 49 -7.17 12.34 -0.15
N HIS A 50 -8.00 11.38 0.25
CA HIS A 50 -8.02 10.83 1.60
C HIS A 50 -7.17 9.56 1.67
N ARG A 51 -6.27 9.49 2.66
CA ARG A 51 -5.38 8.35 2.85
C ARG A 51 -5.85 7.50 4.02
N VAL A 52 -6.15 6.24 3.72
CA VAL A 52 -6.40 5.21 4.73
C VAL A 52 -5.12 4.39 4.90
N PHE A 53 -4.56 4.42 6.10
CA PHE A 53 -3.39 3.61 6.44
C PHE A 53 -3.87 2.31 7.07
N TYR A 54 -3.50 1.18 6.46
CA TYR A 54 -3.99 -0.13 6.88
C TYR A 54 -3.73 -0.42 8.36
N GLU A 55 -2.55 -0.06 8.88
CA GLU A 55 -2.25 -0.24 10.31
C GLU A 55 -3.24 0.49 11.21
N ARG A 56 -3.56 1.76 10.88
CA ARG A 56 -4.53 2.55 11.65
C ARG A 56 -5.93 1.98 11.56
N LEU A 57 -6.32 1.50 10.36
CA LEU A 57 -7.61 0.87 10.14
C LEU A 57 -7.76 -0.43 10.95
N VAL A 58 -6.68 -1.20 11.09
CA VAL A 58 -6.67 -2.41 11.93
C VAL A 58 -6.70 -2.07 13.42
N ASP A 59 -5.99 -1.01 13.81
CA ASP A 59 -5.90 -0.58 15.21
C ASP A 59 -7.21 0.03 15.73
N ASP A 60 -7.89 0.83 14.91
CA ASP A 60 -9.17 1.48 15.21
C ASP A 60 -10.05 1.57 13.96
N THR A 61 -10.72 0.45 13.66
CA THR A 61 -11.56 0.33 12.45
C THR A 61 -12.70 1.33 12.41
N GLU A 62 -13.43 1.49 13.52
CA GLU A 62 -14.61 2.34 13.52
C GLU A 62 -14.22 3.81 13.30
N HIS A 63 -13.17 4.28 13.97
CA HIS A 63 -12.69 5.64 13.78
C HIS A 63 -12.26 5.92 12.33
N GLU A 64 -11.45 5.04 11.74
CA GLU A 64 -10.97 5.24 10.36
C GLU A 64 -12.10 5.11 9.32
N VAL A 65 -13.07 4.21 9.53
CA VAL A 65 -14.26 4.11 8.66
C VAL A 65 -15.10 5.40 8.74
N ARG A 66 -15.31 5.95 9.94
CA ARG A 66 -16.04 7.21 10.11
C ARG A 66 -15.34 8.37 9.42
N ARG A 67 -14.02 8.50 9.58
CA ARG A 67 -13.21 9.53 8.90
C ARG A 67 -13.27 9.41 7.37
N LEU A 68 -13.24 8.19 6.85
CA LEU A 68 -13.40 7.94 5.42
C LEU A 68 -14.77 8.37 4.90
N LEU A 69 -15.84 8.01 5.62
CA LEU A 69 -17.21 8.36 5.23
C LEU A 69 -17.46 9.87 5.33
N GLU A 70 -16.96 10.52 6.38
CA GLU A 70 -17.01 11.98 6.54
C GLU A 70 -16.34 12.68 5.35
N TYR A 71 -15.14 12.23 4.96
CA TYR A 71 -14.44 12.76 3.79
C TYR A 71 -15.25 12.59 2.49
N CYS A 72 -15.95 11.48 2.33
CA CYS A 72 -16.82 11.21 1.19
C CYS A 72 -18.19 11.92 1.26
N GLY A 73 -18.53 12.57 2.37
CA GLY A 73 -19.85 13.16 2.61
C GLY A 73 -20.96 12.12 2.77
N LEU A 74 -20.64 10.91 3.25
CA LEU A 74 -21.56 9.80 3.42
C LEU A 74 -21.92 9.57 4.90
N PRO A 75 -23.17 9.16 5.21
CA PRO A 75 -23.54 8.81 6.57
C PRO A 75 -22.89 7.51 7.02
N PHE A 76 -22.66 7.37 8.33
CA PHE A 76 -22.21 6.12 8.91
C PHE A 76 -23.35 5.11 9.07
N GLU A 77 -23.12 3.87 8.67
CA GLU A 77 -23.99 2.73 8.92
C GLU A 77 -23.25 1.65 9.73
N PRO A 78 -23.86 1.05 10.78
CA PRO A 78 -23.22 -0.02 11.55
C PRO A 78 -22.80 -1.24 10.72
N ALA A 79 -23.43 -1.45 9.57
CA ALA A 79 -23.08 -2.51 8.63
C ALA A 79 -21.67 -2.34 8.02
N CYS A 80 -21.13 -1.12 7.97
CA CYS A 80 -19.75 -0.87 7.52
C CYS A 80 -18.70 -1.60 8.36
N LEU A 81 -18.99 -1.85 9.65
CA LEU A 81 -18.10 -2.60 10.56
C LEU A 81 -18.29 -4.12 10.46
N ARG A 82 -19.36 -4.56 9.81
CA ARG A 82 -19.70 -5.98 9.59
C ARG A 82 -19.64 -6.36 8.12
N PHE A 83 -18.67 -5.80 7.40
CA PHE A 83 -18.51 -6.00 5.95
C PHE A 83 -18.39 -7.48 5.56
N TYR A 84 -17.88 -8.33 6.45
CA TYR A 84 -17.71 -9.77 6.27
C TYR A 84 -19.03 -10.55 6.23
N GLU A 85 -20.16 -9.94 6.63
CA GLU A 85 -21.51 -10.52 6.51
C GLU A 85 -22.10 -10.34 5.09
N ASN A 86 -21.43 -9.59 4.20
CA ASN A 86 -21.91 -9.34 2.86
C ASN A 86 -21.82 -10.59 1.96
N GLU A 87 -22.93 -10.96 1.32
CA GLU A 87 -23.01 -12.17 0.48
C GLU A 87 -22.46 -11.97 -0.96
N ARG A 88 -22.16 -10.73 -1.35
CA ARG A 88 -21.70 -10.42 -2.72
C ARG A 88 -20.42 -11.19 -3.06
N ALA A 89 -20.37 -11.75 -4.27
CA ALA A 89 -19.19 -12.43 -4.77
C ALA A 89 -17.99 -11.47 -4.87
N VAL A 90 -16.88 -11.83 -4.20
CA VAL A 90 -15.58 -11.14 -4.29
C VAL A 90 -14.66 -11.94 -5.18
N ARG A 91 -14.19 -11.34 -6.28
CA ARG A 91 -13.36 -12.01 -7.31
C ARG A 91 -11.94 -11.48 -7.33
N THR A 92 -11.35 -11.26 -6.16
CA THR A 92 -9.97 -10.78 -5.97
C THR A 92 -9.11 -11.85 -5.28
N ALA A 93 -7.79 -11.73 -5.37
CA ALA A 93 -6.85 -12.62 -4.69
C ALA A 93 -7.00 -12.63 -3.16
N SER A 94 -7.68 -11.63 -2.60
CA SER A 94 -7.97 -11.47 -1.17
C SER A 94 -9.38 -11.94 -0.76
N SER A 95 -10.09 -12.69 -1.61
CA SER A 95 -11.51 -13.06 -1.38
C SER A 95 -11.77 -13.72 -0.04
N GLU A 96 -10.88 -14.61 0.41
CA GLU A 96 -11.02 -15.27 1.72
C GLU A 96 -10.73 -14.32 2.89
N GLN A 97 -9.81 -13.38 2.71
CA GLN A 97 -9.41 -12.43 3.75
C GLN A 97 -10.52 -11.40 4.05
N VAL A 98 -11.33 -11.06 3.05
CA VAL A 98 -12.44 -10.10 3.24
C VAL A 98 -13.70 -10.75 3.82
N ARG A 99 -13.71 -12.08 4.01
CA ARG A 99 -14.82 -12.84 4.60
C ARG A 99 -14.69 -13.03 6.11
N VAL A 100 -13.68 -12.44 6.73
CA VAL A 100 -13.46 -12.47 8.17
C VAL A 100 -13.39 -11.04 8.73
N PRO A 101 -13.67 -10.83 10.03
CA PRO A 101 -13.47 -9.53 10.69
C PRO A 101 -12.03 -9.06 10.52
N ILE A 102 -11.80 -7.74 10.61
CA ILE A 102 -10.44 -7.20 10.56
C ILE A 102 -9.57 -7.84 11.64
N TYR A 103 -8.39 -8.30 11.23
CA TYR A 103 -7.45 -9.02 12.07
C TYR A 103 -6.03 -8.49 11.86
N ARG A 104 -5.19 -8.65 12.89
CA ARG A 104 -3.80 -8.15 12.89
C ARG A 104 -2.81 -9.08 12.18
N GLU A 105 -3.22 -10.31 11.92
CA GLU A 105 -2.36 -11.34 11.32
C GLU A 105 -2.05 -10.92 9.88
N GLY A 106 -0.76 -10.80 9.55
CA GLY A 106 -0.31 -10.32 8.24
C GLY A 106 0.46 -9.01 8.29
N LEU A 107 0.24 -8.15 9.30
CA LEU A 107 0.93 -6.86 9.42
C LEU A 107 2.46 -6.99 9.47
N GLU A 108 2.95 -8.05 10.13
CA GLU A 108 4.37 -8.24 10.41
C GLU A 108 4.98 -9.48 9.74
N GLN A 109 4.25 -10.16 8.85
CA GLN A 109 4.77 -11.38 8.19
C GLN A 109 6.09 -11.14 7.45
N TRP A 110 6.27 -9.94 6.89
CA TRP A 110 7.49 -9.54 6.21
C TRP A 110 8.73 -9.52 7.12
N ARG A 111 8.56 -9.35 8.44
CA ARG A 111 9.68 -9.33 9.41
C ARG A 111 10.43 -10.65 9.43
N HIS A 112 9.72 -11.78 9.30
CA HIS A 112 10.33 -13.10 9.21
C HIS A 112 11.26 -13.24 8.00
N PHE A 113 11.04 -12.41 6.96
CA PHE A 113 11.81 -12.43 5.73
C PHE A 113 12.70 -11.21 5.55
N GLU A 114 12.83 -10.37 6.57
CA GLU A 114 13.44 -9.05 6.46
C GLU A 114 14.87 -9.09 5.90
N ALA A 115 15.64 -10.13 6.26
CA ALA A 115 17.01 -10.33 5.81
C ALA A 115 17.14 -10.49 4.28
N TRP A 116 16.08 -10.91 3.59
CA TRP A 116 16.07 -11.10 2.13
C TRP A 116 15.43 -9.94 1.37
N LEU A 117 14.89 -8.93 2.07
CA LEU A 117 14.20 -7.79 1.44
C LEU A 117 15.14 -6.62 1.11
N GLU A 118 16.45 -6.82 1.16
CA GLU A 118 17.43 -5.77 0.92
C GLU A 118 17.27 -5.07 -0.47
N PRO A 119 17.06 -5.79 -1.59
CA PRO A 119 16.84 -5.11 -2.88
C PRO A 119 15.58 -4.21 -2.88
N LEU A 120 14.54 -4.63 -2.16
CA LEU A 120 13.31 -3.87 -1.99
C LEU A 120 13.56 -2.63 -1.12
N LYS A 121 14.22 -2.77 0.03
CA LYS A 121 14.57 -1.67 0.94
C LYS A 121 15.35 -0.58 0.20
N ARG A 122 16.38 -0.98 -0.57
CA ARG A 122 17.19 -0.08 -1.37
C ARG A 122 16.35 0.70 -2.40
N SER A 123 15.45 0.01 -3.09
CA SER A 123 14.63 0.61 -4.16
C SER A 123 13.54 1.53 -3.60
N LEU A 124 13.02 1.24 -2.41
CA LEU A 124 12.11 2.14 -1.69
C LEU A 124 12.82 3.42 -1.22
N GLY A 125 14.06 3.31 -0.74
CA GLY A 125 14.86 4.46 -0.29
C GLY A 125 14.13 5.31 0.74
N THR A 126 14.10 6.63 0.51
CA THR A 126 13.48 7.62 1.43
C THR A 126 11.99 7.38 1.68
N VAL A 127 11.28 6.68 0.79
CA VAL A 127 9.87 6.30 1.00
C VAL A 127 9.74 5.34 2.19
N LEU A 128 10.70 4.43 2.37
CA LEU A 128 10.71 3.53 3.52
C LEU A 128 11.03 4.27 4.81
N GLU A 129 12.04 5.14 4.78
CA GLU A 129 12.53 5.89 5.94
C GLU A 129 11.52 6.91 6.48
N ARG A 130 10.71 7.48 5.58
CA ARG A 130 9.73 8.52 5.91
C ARG A 130 8.33 7.98 6.17
N TYR A 131 8.07 6.69 6.00
CA TYR A 131 6.71 6.16 6.22
C TYR A 131 6.22 6.45 7.65
N PRO A 132 4.97 6.95 7.85
CA PRO A 132 3.90 7.13 6.85
C PRO A 132 3.88 8.49 6.14
N GLN A 133 4.84 9.37 6.38
CA GLN A 133 4.97 10.65 5.68
C GLN A 133 5.48 10.47 4.25
N VAL A 134 5.16 11.46 3.41
CA VAL A 134 5.66 11.54 2.03
C VAL A 134 7.03 12.22 2.06
N PRO A 135 8.09 11.63 1.47
CA PRO A 135 9.38 12.28 1.38
C PRO A 135 9.33 13.46 0.41
N ASP A 136 10.29 14.38 0.53
CA ASP A 136 10.51 15.38 -0.49
C ASP A 136 11.16 14.73 -1.71
N PHE A 137 10.51 14.85 -2.88
CA PHE A 137 10.99 14.31 -4.15
C PHE A 137 11.67 15.37 -5.03
N ALA A 138 11.77 16.63 -4.57
CA ALA A 138 12.40 17.72 -5.31
C ALA A 138 13.92 17.55 -5.48
N ASP A 139 14.56 16.72 -4.66
CA ASP A 139 15.95 16.28 -4.87
C ASP A 139 15.98 14.95 -5.64
N PRO A 140 16.45 14.93 -6.90
CA PRO A 140 16.54 13.71 -7.66
C PRO A 140 17.58 12.77 -7.01
N PRO A 141 17.31 11.45 -6.92
CA PRO A 141 18.34 10.50 -6.53
C PRO A 141 19.48 10.58 -7.56
N HIS A 142 20.70 10.86 -7.06
CA HIS A 142 21.92 10.70 -7.84
C HIS A 142 21.97 9.27 -8.40
N ASP A 143 22.14 9.14 -9.72
CA ASP A 143 22.20 7.88 -10.49
C ASP A 143 20.87 7.42 -11.13
N ARG A 144 20.36 8.20 -12.10
CA ARG A 144 19.71 7.60 -13.28
C ARG A 144 20.76 7.42 -14.37
N ARG A 145 21.50 6.31 -14.36
CA ARG A 145 22.27 5.89 -15.53
C ARG A 145 21.30 5.68 -16.71
N PRO A 146 21.54 6.29 -17.88
CA PRO A 146 20.66 6.10 -19.02
C PRO A 146 20.72 4.65 -19.47
N LEU A 147 19.55 4.05 -19.71
CA LEU A 147 19.40 2.79 -20.42
C LEU A 147 20.04 2.96 -21.80
N GLN A 148 21.22 2.36 -21.99
CA GLN A 148 21.79 2.18 -23.32
C GLN A 148 20.95 1.12 -24.03
N SER A 149 20.22 1.55 -25.06
CA SER A 149 19.62 0.68 -26.06
C SER A 149 20.71 -0.07 -26.81
N GLN A 150 20.66 -1.40 -26.75
CA GLN A 150 21.27 -2.30 -27.75
C GLN A 150 20.16 -2.88 -28.62
#